data_AF-A0A965D866-F1
#
_entry.id   AF-A0A965D866-F1
#
_cell.length_a   1.000
_cell.length_b   1.000
_cell.length_c   1.000
_cell.angle_alpha   90.00
_cell.angle_beta   90.00
_cell.angle_gamma   90.00
#
_symmetry.space_group_name_H-M   'P 1'
#
loop_
_entity.id
_entity.type
_entity.pdbx_description
1 polymer ?
#
loop_
_entity_poly.entity_id
_entity_poly.type
_entity_poly.pdbx_seq_one_letter_code
_entity_poly.pdbx_strand_id
1 'polypeptide(L)'
;MATQNAVITYLRHVILALGLGLSAATVCAEDLKIDVLVQGQGEAAEIGQQVGVHYTGKLTDGTVFDSSRTRGEPFYFILGQGQVIQGWEKGVLGMKQGEQRTLTIPPTLGYGARGAGGLIPPNATLIFDVELMSITQPPKLSSLSNDAFAAARSAGATVIDIRRPDEWQETGIIEGAETITAFTETGQLHPDFNAKFSALLQNLDQNIVLYCRTGNRTEMLGNALVSQLGFRNISHLKDGIVGWTGAAQPTVPFVK
;
A
#
# COMPACT_ATOMS: atom_id res chain seq x y z
N MET A 1 41.60 21.19 -47.62
CA MET A 1 41.05 22.37 -46.90
C MET A 1 39.54 22.19 -46.88
N ALA A 2 39.03 21.38 -45.96
CA ALA A 2 38.54 21.80 -44.65
C ALA A 2 37.37 22.80 -44.74
N THR A 3 36.19 22.29 -44.35
CA THR A 3 35.10 22.98 -43.64
C THR A 3 34.35 24.12 -44.35
N GLN A 4 33.09 23.86 -44.73
CA GLN A 4 31.92 24.49 -44.07
C GLN A 4 30.60 23.96 -44.65
N ASN A 5 29.93 23.11 -43.86
CA ASN A 5 28.51 22.81 -43.96
C ASN A 5 27.73 23.87 -43.18
N ALA A 6 26.96 24.67 -43.89
CA ALA A 6 25.77 25.43 -43.48
C ALA A 6 25.24 26.01 -44.81
N VAL A 7 23.98 25.95 -45.22
CA VAL A 7 22.75 26.35 -44.53
C VAL A 7 21.57 25.80 -45.37
N ILE A 8 20.51 25.45 -44.65
CA ILE A 8 19.13 25.13 -45.00
C ILE A 8 18.52 26.06 -46.10
N THR A 9 17.40 25.62 -46.71
CA THR A 9 16.30 26.42 -47.36
C THR A 9 16.16 26.11 -48.87
N TYR A 10 15.06 25.67 -49.49
CA TYR A 10 13.69 25.25 -49.13
C TYR A 10 12.96 24.97 -50.48
N LEU A 11 12.01 24.02 -50.47
CA LEU A 11 10.73 24.04 -51.21
C LEU A 11 10.61 23.68 -52.72
N ARG A 12 9.51 22.95 -52.96
CA ARG A 12 8.77 22.64 -54.21
C ARG A 12 9.32 21.49 -55.06
N HIS A 13 8.84 20.28 -54.81
CA HIS A 13 8.11 19.50 -55.82
C HIS A 13 6.94 18.77 -55.16
N VAL A 14 5.80 18.86 -55.82
CA VAL A 14 4.44 18.65 -55.36
C VAL A 14 3.96 17.26 -55.83
N ILE A 15 3.42 16.48 -54.88
CA ILE A 15 2.28 15.54 -54.95
C ILE A 15 2.24 14.54 -56.14
N LEU A 16 2.27 13.23 -55.81
CA LEU A 16 1.33 12.26 -56.41
C LEU A 16 1.09 11.01 -55.53
N ALA A 17 -0.12 10.96 -54.97
CA ALA A 17 -0.98 9.84 -54.59
C ALA A 17 -0.42 8.43 -54.33
N LEU A 18 -0.75 7.87 -53.15
CA LEU A 18 -1.51 6.61 -53.07
C LEU A 18 -2.19 6.51 -51.70
N GLY A 19 -3.50 6.32 -51.75
CA GLY A 19 -4.38 6.32 -50.58
C GLY A 19 -4.06 5.18 -49.62
N LEU A 20 -3.97 5.54 -48.34
CA LEU A 20 -4.41 4.70 -47.25
C LEU A 20 -5.25 5.60 -46.39
N GLY A 21 -6.57 5.35 -46.41
CA GLY A 21 -7.48 5.97 -45.47
C GLY A 21 -6.95 5.67 -44.08
N LEU A 22 -6.47 6.70 -43.40
CA LEU A 22 -6.26 6.64 -41.96
C LEU A 22 -7.67 6.64 -41.36
N SER A 23 -8.29 5.46 -41.32
CA SER A 23 -9.36 5.23 -40.37
C SER A 23 -8.67 5.38 -39.02
N ALA A 24 -8.81 6.57 -38.42
CA ALA A 24 -8.73 6.67 -36.99
C ALA A 24 -9.84 5.72 -36.51
N ALA A 25 -9.44 4.49 -36.17
CA ALA A 25 -10.28 3.61 -35.40
C ALA A 25 -10.62 4.43 -34.17
N THR A 26 -11.85 4.94 -34.14
CA THR A 26 -12.45 5.41 -32.91
C THR A 26 -12.35 4.22 -31.98
N VAL A 27 -11.33 4.20 -31.13
CA VAL A 27 -11.29 3.27 -30.02
C VAL A 27 -12.45 3.74 -29.16
N CYS A 28 -13.61 3.12 -29.37
CA CYS A 28 -14.72 3.22 -28.44
C CYS A 28 -14.13 2.79 -27.11
N ALA A 29 -14.05 3.72 -26.15
CA ALA A 29 -13.72 3.37 -24.79
C ALA A 29 -14.82 2.41 -24.33
N GLU A 30 -14.50 1.12 -24.29
CA GLU A 30 -15.39 0.14 -23.68
C GLU A 30 -15.57 0.53 -22.21
N ASP A 31 -16.78 0.36 -21.70
CA ASP A 31 -17.10 0.60 -20.31
C ASP A 31 -16.82 -0.64 -19.47
N LEU A 32 -16.64 -0.44 -18.16
CA LEU A 32 -16.56 -1.55 -17.21
C LEU A 32 -17.86 -2.35 -17.22
N LYS A 33 -17.77 -3.66 -17.47
CA LYS A 33 -18.91 -4.58 -17.28
C LYS A 33 -18.83 -5.23 -15.91
N ILE A 34 -19.96 -5.24 -15.20
CA ILE A 34 -20.11 -5.85 -13.87
C ILE A 34 -21.23 -6.88 -13.94
N ASP A 35 -20.90 -8.15 -13.74
CA ASP A 35 -21.86 -9.24 -13.61
C ASP A 35 -21.89 -9.70 -12.14
N VAL A 36 -23.00 -9.47 -11.44
CA VAL A 36 -23.15 -9.94 -10.04
C VAL A 36 -23.58 -11.40 -10.04
N LEU A 37 -22.74 -12.27 -9.50
CA LEU A 37 -22.96 -13.72 -9.46
C LEU A 37 -23.68 -14.15 -8.18
N VAL A 38 -23.29 -13.57 -7.05
CA VAL A 38 -23.87 -13.85 -5.74
C VAL A 38 -24.11 -12.52 -5.05
N GLN A 39 -25.32 -12.30 -4.53
CA GLN A 39 -25.64 -11.10 -3.75
C GLN A 39 -25.04 -11.21 -2.34
N GLY A 40 -24.40 -10.13 -1.88
CA GLY A 40 -23.94 -10.03 -0.50
C GLY A 40 -25.02 -9.52 0.44
N GLN A 41 -24.67 -9.38 1.72
CA GLN A 41 -25.56 -8.88 2.77
C GLN A 41 -24.92 -7.73 3.56
N GLY A 42 -25.78 -6.98 4.26
CA GLY A 42 -25.35 -5.85 5.09
C GLY A 42 -25.11 -4.57 4.31
N GLU A 43 -24.25 -3.72 4.90
CA GLU A 43 -23.87 -2.43 4.35
C GLU A 43 -23.04 -2.57 3.07
N ALA A 44 -23.20 -1.60 2.19
CA ALA A 44 -22.45 -1.54 0.95
C ALA A 44 -21.07 -0.90 1.18
N ALA A 45 -20.06 -1.31 0.42
CA ALA A 45 -18.73 -0.73 0.46
C ALA A 45 -18.74 0.70 -0.10
N GLU A 46 -18.22 1.64 0.67
CA GLU A 46 -18.19 3.06 0.38
C GLU A 46 -16.75 3.60 0.26
N ILE A 47 -16.61 4.74 -0.41
CA ILE A 47 -15.33 5.44 -0.53
C ILE A 47 -14.78 5.76 0.86
N GLY A 48 -13.49 5.51 1.05
CA GLY A 48 -12.77 5.73 2.30
C GLY A 48 -12.79 4.53 3.25
N GLN A 49 -13.58 3.49 2.97
CA GLN A 49 -13.51 2.22 3.71
C GLN A 49 -12.38 1.35 3.19
N GLN A 50 -11.82 0.52 4.08
CA GLN A 50 -10.96 -0.58 3.68
C GLN A 50 -11.82 -1.80 3.32
N VAL A 51 -11.55 -2.39 2.17
CA VAL A 51 -12.20 -3.61 1.71
C VAL A 51 -11.17 -4.74 1.65
N GLY A 52 -11.59 -5.94 2.03
CA GLY A 52 -10.83 -7.16 1.86
C GLY A 52 -11.50 -8.03 0.81
N VAL A 53 -10.79 -8.44 -0.24
CA VAL A 53 -11.36 -9.22 -1.34
C VAL A 53 -10.54 -10.47 -1.65
N HIS A 54 -11.22 -11.57 -1.93
CA HIS A 54 -10.62 -12.65 -2.70
C HIS A 54 -10.83 -12.39 -4.19
N TYR A 55 -9.85 -12.74 -5.02
CA TYR A 55 -9.97 -12.58 -6.46
C TYR A 55 -9.16 -13.61 -7.25
N THR A 56 -9.55 -13.76 -8.51
CA THR A 56 -8.76 -14.37 -9.57
C THR A 56 -8.82 -13.48 -10.81
N GLY A 57 -7.66 -13.04 -11.28
CA GLY A 57 -7.51 -12.25 -12.50
C GLY A 57 -7.05 -13.12 -13.67
N LYS A 58 -7.76 -13.03 -14.80
CA LYS A 58 -7.49 -13.78 -16.03
C LYS A 58 -7.61 -12.91 -17.28
N LEU A 59 -6.88 -13.29 -18.32
CA LEU A 59 -7.03 -12.74 -19.66
C LEU A 59 -8.28 -13.33 -20.34
N THR A 60 -8.69 -12.74 -21.47
CA THR A 60 -9.88 -13.19 -22.22
C THR A 60 -9.74 -14.59 -22.81
N ASP A 61 -8.52 -15.10 -22.98
CA ASP A 61 -8.24 -16.48 -23.36
C ASP A 61 -8.31 -17.47 -22.19
N GLY A 62 -8.60 -16.99 -20.98
CA GLY A 62 -8.68 -17.78 -19.75
C GLY A 62 -7.36 -17.91 -18.98
N THR A 63 -6.25 -17.38 -19.50
CA THR A 63 -4.95 -17.42 -18.82
C THR A 63 -5.01 -16.64 -17.52
N VAL A 64 -4.89 -17.33 -16.39
CA VAL A 64 -4.82 -16.70 -15.05
C VAL A 64 -3.45 -16.06 -14.88
N PHE A 65 -3.42 -14.76 -14.57
CA PHE A 65 -2.18 -14.04 -14.29
C PHE A 65 -1.96 -13.78 -12.80
N ASP A 66 -3.03 -13.79 -11.99
CA ASP A 66 -2.93 -13.60 -10.53
C ASP A 66 -4.17 -14.14 -9.80
N SER A 67 -4.01 -14.57 -8.55
CA SER A 67 -5.11 -14.98 -7.68
C SER A 67 -4.72 -14.91 -6.21
N SER A 68 -5.49 -14.20 -5.39
CA SER A 68 -5.25 -14.14 -3.95
C SER A 68 -5.55 -15.47 -3.24
N ARG A 69 -6.40 -16.32 -3.83
CA ARG A 69 -6.74 -17.63 -3.25
C ARG A 69 -5.53 -18.57 -3.21
N THR A 70 -4.60 -18.44 -4.14
CA THR A 70 -3.34 -19.22 -4.13
C THR A 70 -2.45 -18.87 -2.94
N ARG A 71 -2.55 -17.63 -2.44
CA ARG A 71 -1.83 -17.15 -1.26
C ARG A 71 -2.56 -17.44 0.05
N GLY A 72 -3.84 -17.81 -0.01
CA GLY A 72 -4.66 -18.12 1.15
C GLY A 72 -5.12 -16.90 1.97
N GLU A 73 -4.83 -15.68 1.51
CA GLU A 73 -5.18 -14.43 2.20
C GLU A 73 -5.92 -13.46 1.29
N PRO A 74 -6.94 -12.72 1.78
CA PRO A 74 -7.58 -11.67 1.01
C PRO A 74 -6.60 -10.53 0.70
N PHE A 75 -6.84 -9.84 -0.41
CA PHE A 75 -6.15 -8.60 -0.73
C PHE A 75 -6.93 -7.40 -0.20
N TYR A 76 -6.23 -6.47 0.42
CA TYR A 76 -6.84 -5.33 1.11
C TYR A 76 -6.42 -4.02 0.47
N PHE A 77 -7.38 -3.13 0.28
CA PHE A 77 -7.14 -1.77 -0.22
C PHE A 77 -8.20 -0.81 0.31
N ILE A 78 -7.91 0.48 0.25
CA ILE A 78 -8.82 1.56 0.63
C ILE A 78 -9.54 2.04 -0.62
N LEU A 79 -10.87 1.92 -0.62
CA LEU A 79 -11.69 2.29 -1.76
C LEU A 79 -11.66 3.81 -2.00
N GLY A 80 -11.41 4.22 -3.23
CA GLY A 80 -11.33 5.61 -3.67
C GLY A 80 -9.98 6.31 -3.46
N GLN A 81 -8.93 5.58 -3.03
CA GLN A 81 -7.58 6.15 -2.87
C GLN A 81 -6.68 5.93 -4.10
N GLY A 82 -7.15 5.23 -5.14
CA GLY A 82 -6.35 4.97 -6.34
C GLY A 82 -5.21 3.99 -6.08
N GLN A 83 -5.35 3.12 -5.08
CA GLN A 83 -4.37 2.08 -4.76
C GLN A 83 -4.42 0.92 -5.75
N VAL A 84 -5.54 0.78 -6.47
CA VAL A 84 -5.80 -0.26 -7.46
C VAL A 84 -6.20 0.34 -8.80
N ILE A 85 -6.26 -0.49 -9.85
CA ILE A 85 -6.72 -0.06 -11.17
C ILE A 85 -8.15 0.50 -11.11
N GLN A 86 -8.47 1.45 -11.99
CA GLN A 86 -9.76 2.16 -11.97
C GLN A 86 -10.97 1.22 -12.13
N GLY A 87 -10.82 0.11 -12.85
CA GLY A 87 -11.85 -0.91 -12.98
C GLY A 87 -12.21 -1.58 -11.65
N TRP A 88 -11.24 -1.73 -10.75
CA TRP A 88 -11.48 -2.23 -9.39
C TRP A 88 -12.14 -1.16 -8.50
N GLU A 89 -11.64 0.08 -8.54
CA GLU A 89 -12.23 1.21 -7.79
C GLU A 89 -13.73 1.35 -8.09
N LYS A 90 -14.11 1.20 -9.37
CA LYS A 90 -15.52 1.25 -9.80
C LYS A 90 -16.26 -0.06 -9.56
N GLY A 91 -15.60 -1.20 -9.80
CA GLY A 91 -16.23 -2.51 -9.77
C GLY A 91 -16.53 -3.05 -8.37
N VAL A 92 -15.76 -2.61 -7.36
CA VAL A 92 -15.95 -3.01 -5.95
C VAL A 92 -16.86 -2.04 -5.19
N LEU A 93 -16.99 -0.80 -5.68
CA LEU A 93 -17.91 0.17 -5.08
C LEU A 93 -19.34 -0.38 -5.02
N GLY A 94 -19.95 -0.22 -3.85
CA GLY A 94 -21.30 -0.71 -3.56
C GLY A 94 -21.42 -2.23 -3.39
N MET A 95 -20.32 -3.00 -3.43
CA MET A 95 -20.38 -4.43 -3.06
C MET A 95 -20.77 -4.59 -1.60
N LYS A 96 -21.50 -5.66 -1.30
CA LYS A 96 -21.82 -6.08 0.07
C LYS A 96 -20.97 -7.26 0.51
N GLN A 97 -20.80 -7.45 1.82
CA GLN A 97 -20.01 -8.58 2.32
C GLN A 97 -20.62 -9.91 1.84
N GLY A 98 -19.77 -10.81 1.34
CA GLY A 98 -20.15 -12.09 0.71
C GLY A 98 -20.58 -11.97 -0.76
N GLU A 99 -20.65 -10.76 -1.33
CA GLU A 99 -21.00 -10.57 -2.75
C GLU A 99 -19.89 -11.08 -3.66
N GLN A 100 -20.27 -11.72 -4.77
CA GLN A 100 -19.36 -12.16 -5.81
C GLN A 100 -19.70 -11.49 -7.14
N ARG A 101 -18.70 -10.93 -7.81
CA ARG A 101 -18.82 -10.25 -9.11
C ARG A 101 -17.80 -10.79 -10.09
N THR A 102 -18.16 -10.84 -11.36
CA THR A 102 -17.20 -10.86 -12.47
C THR A 102 -17.10 -9.45 -13.04
N LEU A 103 -15.89 -8.89 -13.05
CA LEU A 103 -15.57 -7.59 -13.63
C LEU A 103 -14.84 -7.82 -14.95
N THR A 104 -15.40 -7.33 -16.06
CA THR A 104 -14.69 -7.25 -17.34
C THR A 104 -14.18 -5.84 -17.52
N ILE A 105 -12.87 -5.68 -17.32
CA ILE A 105 -12.18 -4.39 -17.23
C ILE A 105 -11.49 -4.10 -18.56
N PRO A 106 -11.94 -3.07 -19.30
CA PRO A 106 -11.31 -2.66 -20.53
C PRO A 106 -9.93 -2.05 -20.24
N PRO A 107 -9.01 -1.99 -21.24
CA PRO A 107 -7.64 -1.60 -20.99
C PRO A 107 -7.49 -0.19 -20.41
N THR A 108 -8.38 0.72 -20.79
CA THR A 108 -8.44 2.11 -20.30
C THR A 108 -8.71 2.21 -18.79
N LEU A 109 -9.32 1.20 -18.19
CA LEU A 109 -9.58 1.09 -16.75
C LEU A 109 -8.66 0.06 -16.06
N GLY A 110 -7.76 -0.56 -16.83
CA GLY A 110 -6.74 -1.52 -16.37
C GLY A 110 -5.33 -0.98 -16.54
N TYR A 111 -4.48 -1.71 -17.26
CA TYR A 111 -3.06 -1.37 -17.47
C TYR A 111 -2.75 -0.66 -18.79
N GLY A 112 -3.78 -0.36 -19.60
CA GLY A 112 -3.67 0.41 -20.83
C GLY A 112 -2.67 -0.13 -21.85
N ALA A 113 -2.13 0.77 -22.69
CA ALA A 113 -1.19 0.44 -23.76
C ALA A 113 0.19 -0.02 -23.26
N ARG A 114 0.48 0.09 -21.97
CA ARG A 114 1.76 -0.37 -21.39
C ARG A 114 1.72 -1.83 -20.99
N GLY A 115 0.55 -2.37 -20.64
CA GLY A 115 0.45 -3.66 -19.99
C GLY A 115 1.16 -3.66 -18.62
N ALA A 116 1.45 -4.84 -18.07
CA ALA A 116 2.15 -4.96 -16.79
C ALA A 116 2.96 -6.26 -16.67
N GLY A 117 4.19 -6.13 -16.17
CA GLY A 117 5.01 -7.24 -15.65
C GLY A 117 5.32 -8.38 -16.63
N GLY A 118 5.12 -8.17 -17.94
CA GLY A 118 5.26 -9.21 -18.97
C GLY A 118 4.14 -10.25 -19.02
N LEU A 119 3.32 -10.35 -17.97
CA LEU A 119 2.17 -11.26 -17.88
C LEU A 119 0.89 -10.66 -18.47
N ILE A 120 0.76 -9.32 -18.41
CA ILE A 120 -0.40 -8.61 -18.94
C ILE A 120 0.05 -7.85 -20.21
N PRO A 121 -0.42 -8.26 -21.40
CA PRO A 121 -0.10 -7.59 -22.64
C PRO A 121 -0.60 -6.13 -22.71
N PRO A 122 0.02 -5.29 -23.55
CA PRO A 122 -0.55 -4.01 -23.96
C PRO A 122 -2.00 -4.12 -24.43
N ASN A 123 -2.84 -3.19 -23.98
CA ASN A 123 -4.26 -3.11 -24.38
C ASN A 123 -5.08 -4.37 -24.07
N ALA A 124 -4.69 -5.13 -23.05
CA ALA A 124 -5.45 -6.32 -22.64
C ALA A 124 -6.72 -5.95 -21.86
N THR A 125 -7.84 -6.58 -22.23
CA THR A 125 -9.05 -6.64 -21.40
C THR A 125 -8.84 -7.69 -20.31
N LEU A 126 -9.18 -7.33 -19.07
CA LEU A 126 -8.97 -8.18 -17.90
C LEU A 126 -10.32 -8.69 -17.39
N ILE A 127 -10.37 -9.94 -16.97
CA ILE A 127 -11.54 -10.51 -16.31
C ILE A 127 -11.14 -10.83 -14.87
N PHE A 128 -11.88 -10.28 -13.91
CA PHE A 128 -11.68 -10.56 -12.49
C PHE A 128 -12.92 -11.19 -11.89
N ASP A 129 -12.77 -12.35 -11.29
CA ASP A 129 -13.77 -12.92 -10.40
C ASP A 129 -13.42 -12.47 -8.98
N VAL A 130 -14.26 -11.65 -8.36
CA VAL A 130 -14.02 -10.97 -7.07
C VAL A 130 -15.07 -11.38 -6.06
N GLU A 131 -14.66 -11.64 -4.84
CA GLU A 131 -15.51 -11.92 -3.67
C GLU A 131 -15.16 -10.94 -2.55
N LEU A 132 -16.15 -10.19 -2.07
CA LEU A 132 -15.94 -9.24 -0.97
C LEU A 132 -16.01 -9.96 0.38
N MET A 133 -14.87 -10.02 1.07
CA MET A 133 -14.71 -10.72 2.35
C MET A 133 -15.05 -9.84 3.55
N SER A 134 -14.69 -8.56 3.50
CA SER A 134 -14.86 -7.64 4.63
C SER A 134 -14.94 -6.18 4.20
N ILE A 135 -15.71 -5.39 4.95
CA ILE A 135 -15.74 -3.93 4.90
C ILE A 135 -15.39 -3.42 6.29
N THR A 136 -14.33 -2.64 6.40
CA THR A 136 -13.86 -2.08 7.67
C THR A 136 -13.46 -0.62 7.51
N GLN A 137 -13.29 0.09 8.62
CA GLN A 137 -12.58 1.36 8.58
C GLN A 137 -11.09 1.10 8.30
N PRO A 138 -10.39 1.98 7.57
CA PRO A 138 -8.95 1.86 7.42
C PRO A 138 -8.28 1.78 8.79
N PRO A 139 -7.23 0.95 8.94
CA PRO A 139 -6.46 0.94 10.16
C PRO A 139 -5.96 2.36 10.44
N LYS A 140 -5.96 2.74 11.71
CA LYS A 140 -5.43 4.02 12.18
C LYS A 140 -4.36 3.73 13.20
N LEU A 141 -3.30 4.51 13.17
CA LEU A 141 -2.27 4.44 14.21
C LEU A 141 -2.92 4.75 15.55
N SER A 142 -2.81 3.82 16.50
CA SER A 142 -3.33 4.02 17.85
C SER A 142 -2.28 4.68 18.74
N SER A 143 -2.67 5.71 19.48
CA SER A 143 -1.80 6.41 20.43
C SER A 143 -2.06 5.92 21.85
N LEU A 144 -1.06 5.31 22.48
CA LEU A 144 -1.18 4.67 23.79
C LEU A 144 -0.72 5.60 24.92
N SER A 145 -1.48 5.62 26.01
CA SER A 145 -1.00 6.11 27.32
C SER A 145 0.01 5.13 27.92
N ASN A 146 0.70 5.54 28.99
CA ASN A 146 1.64 4.67 29.72
C ASN A 146 0.95 3.36 30.19
N ASP A 147 -0.26 3.44 30.72
CA ASP A 147 -0.99 2.26 31.21
C ASP A 147 -1.40 1.32 30.06
N ALA A 148 -1.92 1.89 28.96
CA ALA A 148 -2.30 1.11 27.78
C ALA A 148 -1.07 0.47 27.12
N PHE A 149 0.06 1.18 27.10
CA PHE A 149 1.34 0.65 26.64
C PHE A 149 1.83 -0.52 27.52
N ALA A 150 1.77 -0.38 28.84
CA ALA A 150 2.15 -1.45 29.77
C ALA A 150 1.26 -2.70 29.60
N ALA A 151 -0.04 -2.50 29.37
CA ALA A 151 -0.98 -3.57 29.06
C ALA A 151 -0.64 -4.25 27.72
N ALA A 152 -0.36 -3.49 26.67
CA ALA A 152 0.03 -4.03 25.37
C ALA A 152 1.33 -4.85 25.45
N ARG A 153 2.33 -4.36 26.18
CA ARG A 153 3.57 -5.11 26.44
C ARG A 153 3.29 -6.42 27.17
N SER A 154 2.45 -6.40 28.20
CA SER A 154 2.07 -7.59 28.96
C SER A 154 1.26 -8.60 28.13
N ALA A 155 0.54 -8.13 27.11
CA ALA A 155 -0.18 -8.96 26.14
C ALA A 155 0.72 -9.52 25.02
N GLY A 156 2.05 -9.30 25.08
CA GLY A 156 3.01 -9.85 24.13
C GLY A 156 3.21 -9.00 22.87
N ALA A 157 2.88 -7.70 22.90
CA ALA A 157 3.17 -6.82 21.77
C ALA A 157 4.68 -6.66 21.56
N THR A 158 5.10 -6.61 20.30
CA THR A 158 6.50 -6.32 19.94
C THR A 158 6.76 -4.83 20.11
N VAL A 159 7.52 -4.50 21.16
CA VAL A 159 7.87 -3.12 21.47
C VAL A 159 9.16 -2.75 20.71
N ILE A 160 9.14 -1.67 19.95
CA ILE A 160 10.30 -1.21 19.17
C ILE A 160 10.64 0.23 19.55
N ASP A 161 11.86 0.42 20.07
CA ASP A 161 12.48 1.70 20.31
C ASP A 161 13.12 2.21 19.02
N ILE A 162 12.54 3.26 18.43
CA ILE A 162 13.01 3.78 17.13
C ILE A 162 14.11 4.87 17.24
N ARG A 163 14.59 5.13 18.46
CA ARG A 163 15.57 6.20 18.75
C ARG A 163 16.97 5.81 18.28
N ARG A 164 17.93 6.69 18.55
CA ARG A 164 19.33 6.49 18.21
C ARG A 164 20.14 5.98 19.40
N PRO A 165 21.33 5.38 19.17
CA PRO A 165 22.18 4.85 20.24
C PRO A 165 22.58 5.85 21.32
N ASP A 166 22.79 7.13 20.96
CA ASP A 166 23.07 8.21 21.91
C ASP A 166 21.91 8.41 22.89
N GLU A 167 20.66 8.38 22.39
CA GLU A 167 19.46 8.52 23.22
C GLU A 167 19.23 7.30 24.12
N TRP A 168 19.56 6.09 23.65
CA TRP A 168 19.48 4.87 24.45
C TRP A 168 20.49 4.87 25.60
N GLN A 169 21.70 5.39 25.36
CA GLN A 169 22.71 5.54 26.41
C GLN A 169 22.32 6.60 27.45
N GLU A 170 21.66 7.67 27.04
CA GLU A 170 21.22 8.76 27.92
C GLU A 170 20.13 8.30 28.91
N THR A 171 19.08 7.64 28.43
CA THR A 171 17.88 7.36 29.24
C THR A 171 17.67 5.88 29.58
N GLY A 172 18.49 4.99 29.00
CA GLY A 172 18.15 3.57 28.91
C GLY A 172 17.02 3.31 27.91
N ILE A 173 16.53 2.07 27.92
CA ILE A 173 15.40 1.58 27.11
C ILE A 173 14.30 1.02 28.02
N ILE A 174 13.10 0.85 27.47
CA ILE A 174 12.04 0.11 28.16
C ILE A 174 12.38 -1.38 28.08
N GLU A 175 12.28 -2.09 29.20
CA GLU A 175 12.60 -3.52 29.27
C GLU A 175 11.82 -4.34 28.21
N GLY A 176 12.55 -5.21 27.50
CA GLY A 176 11.99 -6.06 26.44
C GLY A 176 11.77 -5.35 25.10
N ALA A 177 12.18 -4.10 24.95
CA ALA A 177 12.09 -3.39 23.68
C ALA A 177 13.23 -3.77 22.71
N GLU A 178 12.87 -4.01 21.46
CA GLU A 178 13.81 -4.12 20.34
C GLU A 178 14.31 -2.73 19.93
N THR A 179 15.62 -2.57 19.70
CA THR A 179 16.21 -1.26 19.40
C THR A 179 16.58 -1.14 17.92
N ILE A 180 15.88 -0.27 17.18
CA ILE A 180 16.16 -0.02 15.76
C ILE A 180 16.11 1.47 15.48
N THR A 181 17.23 2.08 15.10
CA THR A 181 17.22 3.47 14.66
C THR A 181 16.41 3.66 13.38
N ALA A 182 15.31 4.39 13.45
CA ALA A 182 14.49 4.69 12.27
C ALA A 182 14.97 5.90 11.49
N PHE A 183 15.53 6.91 12.16
CA PHE A 183 15.91 8.16 11.52
C PHE A 183 17.34 8.54 11.85
N THR A 184 18.06 9.01 10.83
CA THR A 184 19.38 9.64 10.94
C THR A 184 19.27 11.01 11.62
N GLU A 185 20.41 11.62 11.96
CA GLU A 185 20.47 12.98 12.51
C GLU A 185 19.83 14.03 11.61
N THR A 186 19.87 13.84 10.29
CA THR A 186 19.24 14.74 9.31
C THR A 186 17.75 14.48 9.13
N GLY A 187 17.17 13.52 9.86
CA GLY A 187 15.75 13.16 9.79
C GLY A 187 15.38 12.23 8.64
N GLN A 188 16.34 11.78 7.84
CA GLN A 188 16.10 10.77 6.80
C GLN A 188 15.94 9.39 7.41
N LEU A 189 15.13 8.53 6.77
CA LEU A 189 15.01 7.13 7.16
C LEU A 189 16.38 6.45 7.14
N HIS A 190 16.73 5.76 8.22
CA HIS A 190 18.01 5.09 8.35
C HIS A 190 18.11 3.94 7.32
N PRO A 191 19.25 3.77 6.61
CA PRO A 191 19.38 2.76 5.55
C PRO A 191 19.11 1.33 6.04
N ASP A 192 19.53 1.01 7.26
CA ASP A 192 19.32 -0.32 7.85
C ASP A 192 17.91 -0.53 8.41
N PHE A 193 17.07 0.52 8.48
CA PHE A 193 15.78 0.44 9.16
C PHE A 193 14.91 -0.65 8.54
N ASN A 194 14.75 -0.65 7.22
CA ASN A 194 13.87 -1.60 6.53
C ASN A 194 14.31 -3.05 6.76
N ALA A 195 15.62 -3.33 6.69
CA ALA A 195 16.16 -4.66 6.87
C ALA A 195 16.01 -5.17 8.31
N LYS A 196 16.27 -4.31 9.30
CA LYS A 196 16.10 -4.66 10.72
C LYS A 196 14.64 -4.78 11.10
N PHE A 197 13.81 -3.86 10.64
CA PHE A 197 12.38 -3.85 10.92
C PHE A 197 11.72 -5.10 10.36
N SER A 198 11.95 -5.44 9.08
CA SER A 198 11.36 -6.64 8.47
C SER A 198 11.79 -7.95 9.15
N ALA A 199 13.00 -8.03 9.68
CA ALA A 199 13.48 -9.20 10.42
C ALA A 199 12.71 -9.45 11.73
N LEU A 200 12.05 -8.43 12.29
CA LEU A 200 11.21 -8.56 13.49
C LEU A 200 9.76 -8.95 13.17
N LEU A 201 9.37 -8.93 11.89
CA LEU A 201 7.98 -9.10 11.49
C LEU A 201 7.69 -10.53 11.07
N GLN A 202 6.64 -11.08 11.64
CA GLN A 202 6.06 -12.36 11.28
C GLN A 202 4.97 -12.20 10.22
N ASN A 203 4.14 -11.16 10.35
CA ASN A 203 3.07 -10.80 9.42
C ASN A 203 2.57 -9.36 9.69
N LEU A 204 1.64 -8.86 8.87
CA LEU A 204 1.10 -7.49 8.95
C LEU A 204 0.08 -7.27 10.09
N ASP A 205 -0.39 -8.35 10.73
CA ASP A 205 -1.34 -8.32 11.84
C ASP A 205 -0.65 -8.43 13.22
N GLN A 206 0.68 -8.61 13.23
CA GLN A 206 1.50 -8.59 14.43
C GLN A 206 1.28 -7.30 15.21
N ASN A 207 1.04 -7.42 16.52
CA ASN A 207 0.86 -6.27 17.41
C ASN A 207 2.20 -5.58 17.66
N ILE A 208 2.37 -4.39 17.08
CA ILE A 208 3.61 -3.61 17.17
C ILE A 208 3.33 -2.32 17.95
N VAL A 209 4.22 -2.02 18.88
CA VAL A 209 4.19 -0.77 19.65
C VAL A 209 5.50 -0.04 19.45
N LEU A 210 5.46 1.11 18.79
CA LEU A 210 6.62 1.95 18.60
C LEU A 210 6.77 2.95 19.75
N TYR A 211 7.99 3.29 20.15
CA TYR A 211 8.20 4.53 20.91
C TYR A 211 9.47 5.27 20.46
N CYS A 212 9.45 6.59 20.64
CA CYS A 212 10.61 7.46 20.45
C CYS A 212 10.76 8.41 21.64
N ARG A 213 11.52 9.50 21.50
CA ARG A 213 11.73 10.47 22.58
C ARG A 213 10.42 11.11 23.06
N THR A 214 9.64 11.70 22.15
CA THR A 214 8.43 12.51 22.45
C THR A 214 7.24 12.20 21.53
N GLY A 215 7.08 10.95 21.07
CA GLY A 215 5.96 10.50 20.23
C GLY A 215 6.00 10.90 18.74
N ASN A 216 6.54 12.06 18.39
CA ASN A 216 6.44 12.63 17.03
C ASN A 216 7.02 11.73 15.92
N ARG A 217 8.22 11.17 16.13
CA ARG A 217 8.87 10.30 15.12
C ARG A 217 8.07 9.01 14.89
N THR A 218 7.50 8.47 15.97
CA THR A 218 6.68 7.26 15.90
C THR A 218 5.31 7.50 15.31
N GLU A 219 4.73 8.68 15.50
CA GLU A 219 3.48 9.05 14.84
C GLU A 219 3.69 9.15 13.32
N MET A 220 4.74 9.85 12.89
CA MET A 220 5.08 9.97 11.47
C MET A 220 5.35 8.60 10.83
N LEU A 221 6.24 7.80 11.44
CA LEU A 221 6.57 6.47 10.94
C LEU A 221 5.36 5.53 10.98
N GLY A 222 4.64 5.49 12.11
CA GLY A 222 3.48 4.63 12.29
C GLY A 222 2.39 4.92 11.28
N ASN A 223 2.10 6.20 10.97
CA ASN A 223 1.15 6.56 9.93
C ASN A 223 1.61 6.07 8.54
N ALA A 224 2.91 6.14 8.23
CA ALA A 224 3.42 5.59 6.97
C ALA A 224 3.29 4.06 6.92
N LEU A 225 3.59 3.35 8.02
CA LEU A 225 3.42 1.90 8.11
C LEU A 225 1.95 1.50 7.89
N VAL A 226 1.00 2.21 8.51
CA VAL A 226 -0.44 1.96 8.33
C VAL A 226 -0.88 2.25 6.90
N SER A 227 -0.61 3.45 6.40
CA SER A 227 -1.20 3.95 5.15
C SER A 227 -0.52 3.43 3.89
N GLN A 228 0.80 3.16 3.95
CA GLN A 228 1.59 2.77 2.78
C GLN A 228 1.91 1.28 2.77
N LEU A 229 2.15 0.68 3.93
CA LEU A 229 2.56 -0.73 4.04
C LEU A 229 1.46 -1.66 4.56
N GLY A 230 0.29 -1.12 4.92
CA GLY A 230 -0.89 -1.92 5.26
C GLY A 230 -0.84 -2.59 6.63
N PHE A 231 0.03 -2.15 7.54
CA PHE A 231 0.04 -2.64 8.93
C PHE A 231 -1.29 -2.33 9.61
N ARG A 232 -1.88 -3.34 10.24
CA ARG A 232 -3.23 -3.21 10.83
C ARG A 232 -3.22 -3.03 12.33
N ASN A 233 -2.22 -3.60 13.01
CA ASN A 233 -2.13 -3.62 14.45
C ASN A 233 -0.87 -2.90 14.95
N ILE A 234 -0.77 -1.62 14.62
CA ILE A 234 0.35 -0.78 15.03
C ILE A 234 -0.11 0.39 15.89
N SER A 235 0.66 0.63 16.93
CA SER A 235 0.41 1.68 17.89
C SER A 235 1.73 2.37 18.28
N HIS A 236 1.64 3.50 18.96
CA HIS A 236 2.82 4.15 19.52
C HIS A 236 2.58 4.69 20.92
N LEU A 237 3.65 4.76 21.71
CA LEU A 237 3.63 5.45 23.00
C LEU A 237 3.53 6.96 22.76
N LYS A 238 2.40 7.55 23.18
CA LYS A 238 2.01 8.93 22.86
C LYS A 238 3.08 9.94 23.21
N ASP A 239 3.55 9.91 24.46
CA ASP A 239 4.48 10.91 24.99
C ASP A 239 5.94 10.42 24.93
N GLY A 240 6.17 9.29 24.25
CA GLY A 240 7.47 8.65 24.15
C GLY A 240 8.10 8.29 25.50
N ILE A 241 9.41 8.06 25.48
CA ILE A 241 10.14 7.73 26.70
C ILE A 241 10.20 8.89 27.69
N VAL A 242 10.10 10.15 27.22
CA VAL A 242 10.08 11.31 28.11
C VAL A 242 8.84 11.28 29.00
N GLY A 243 7.66 11.00 28.44
CA GLY A 243 6.43 10.82 29.22
C GLY A 243 6.45 9.59 30.10
N TRP A 244 7.09 8.50 29.65
CA TRP A 244 7.30 7.29 30.45
C TRP A 244 8.12 7.58 31.71
N THR A 245 9.33 8.15 31.56
CA THR A 245 10.22 8.48 32.68
C THR A 245 9.68 9.61 33.54
N GLY A 246 8.97 10.58 32.94
CA GLY A 246 8.32 11.68 33.66
C GLY A 246 7.23 11.20 34.61
N ALA A 247 6.58 10.07 34.28
CA ALA A 247 5.64 9.37 35.15
C ALA A 247 6.32 8.36 36.11
N ALA A 248 7.64 8.47 36.30
CA ALA A 248 8.46 7.60 37.14
C ALA A 248 8.39 6.11 36.77
N GLN A 249 8.09 5.79 35.50
CA GLN A 249 8.10 4.40 35.02
C GLN A 249 9.54 3.93 34.74
N PRO A 250 9.86 2.64 34.97
CA PRO A 250 11.23 2.15 34.95
C PRO A 250 11.80 2.02 33.53
N THR A 251 13.11 2.20 33.42
CA THR A 251 13.92 1.86 32.24
C THR A 251 15.07 0.94 32.67
N VAL A 252 15.66 0.23 31.71
CA VAL A 252 16.89 -0.56 31.90
C VAL A 252 18.05 0.11 31.15
N PRO A 253 19.28 0.07 31.67
CA PRO A 253 20.45 0.55 30.95
C PRO A 253 20.60 -0.14 29.59
N PHE A 254 20.93 0.61 28.55
CA PHE A 254 21.21 0.03 27.25
C PHE A 254 22.59 -0.62 27.25
N VAL A 255 22.63 -1.95 27.10
CA VAL A 255 23.87 -2.73 26.98
C VAL A 255 23.96 -3.25 25.55
N LYS A 256 25.02 -2.89 24.85
CA LYS A 256 25.24 -3.16 23.43
C LYS A 256 25.56 -4.63 23.16
#